data_AF-A0A7X2PJ31-F1
#
_entry.id   AF-A0A7X2PJ31-F1
#
_cell.length_a   1.000
_cell.length_b   1.000
_cell.length_c   1.000
_cell.angle_alpha   90.00
_cell.angle_beta   90.00
_cell.angle_gamma   90.00
#
_symmetry.space_group_name_H-M   'P 1'
#
loop_
_entity.id
_entity.type
_entity.pdbx_description
1 polymer ?
#
loop_
_entity_poly.entity_id
_entity_poly.type
_entity_poly.pdbx_seq_one_letter_code
_entity_poly.pdbx_strand_id
1 'polypeptide(L)'
;MPDRATVVRRRLKAFARRARELRMIAKGLASTSHPILAHIIPTRRCNLSCAYCNEYDDFSKPVPTHMMFERVDSLAKLGTTVITISGGEPLLHPDLDRIIERARH
;
A
#
# COMPACT_ATOMS: atom_id res chain seq x y z
N MET A 1 16.39 -27.20 -15.01
CA MET A 1 15.82 -26.16 -15.89
C MET A 1 14.35 -25.97 -15.52
N PRO A 2 13.82 -24.73 -15.49
CA PRO A 2 12.39 -24.53 -15.24
C PRO A 2 11.56 -25.20 -16.35
N ASP A 3 10.48 -25.88 -15.97
CA ASP A 3 9.58 -26.53 -16.92
C ASP A 3 8.82 -25.47 -17.78
N ARG A 4 8.20 -25.93 -18.87
CA ARG A 4 7.45 -25.04 -19.79
C ARG A 4 6.31 -24.29 -19.10
N ALA A 5 5.57 -24.92 -18.19
CA ALA A 5 4.48 -24.29 -17.45
C ALA A 5 5.00 -23.19 -16.51
N THR A 6 6.15 -23.40 -15.86
CA THR A 6 6.82 -22.37 -15.05
C THR A 6 7.21 -21.15 -15.90
N VAL A 7 7.76 -21.36 -17.10
CA VAL A 7 8.13 -20.28 -18.03
C VAL A 7 6.88 -19.50 -18.48
N VAL A 8 5.82 -20.20 -18.88
CA VAL A 8 4.55 -19.58 -19.30
C VAL A 8 3.93 -18.76 -18.15
N ARG A 9 3.85 -19.34 -16.94
CA ARG A 9 3.32 -18.64 -15.75
C ARG A 9 4.11 -17.37 -15.44
N ARG A 10 5.44 -17.41 -15.55
CA ARG A 10 6.30 -16.22 -15.36
C ARG A 10 6.02 -15.14 -16.41
N ARG A 11 5.88 -15.52 -17.68
CA ARG A 11 5.55 -14.58 -18.78
C ARG A 11 4.18 -13.94 -18.57
N LEU A 12 3.16 -14.72 -18.22
CA LEU A 12 1.82 -14.20 -17.92
C LEU A 12 1.84 -13.22 -16.75
N LYS A 13 2.52 -13.56 -15.64
CA LYS A 13 2.70 -12.65 -14.51
C LYS A 13 3.45 -11.37 -14.90
N ALA A 14 4.47 -11.46 -15.75
CA ALA A 14 5.20 -10.28 -16.23
C ALA A 14 4.32 -9.37 -17.10
N PHE A 15 3.56 -9.94 -18.02
CA PHE A 15 2.60 -9.20 -18.84
C PHE A 15 1.54 -8.51 -17.98
N ALA A 16 0.94 -9.22 -17.02
CA ALA A 16 -0.05 -8.64 -16.11
C ALA A 16 0.52 -7.47 -15.27
N ARG A 17 1.78 -7.55 -14.84
CA ARG A 17 2.46 -6.43 -14.16
C ARG A 17 2.62 -5.22 -15.08
N ARG A 18 3.15 -5.43 -16.30
CA ARG A 18 3.31 -4.37 -17.32
C ARG A 18 1.97 -3.70 -17.66
N ALA A 19 0.91 -4.48 -17.81
CA ALA A 19 -0.43 -3.93 -18.08
C ALA A 19 -0.94 -3.04 -16.94
N ARG A 20 -0.69 -3.42 -15.67
CA ARG A 20 -1.03 -2.58 -14.50
C ARG A 20 -0.20 -1.30 -14.46
N GLU A 21 1.10 -1.37 -14.73
CA GLU A 21 1.98 -0.20 -14.80
C GLU A 21 1.52 0.78 -15.89
N LEU A 22 1.21 0.29 -17.09
CA LEU A 22 0.69 1.13 -18.17
C LEU A 22 -0.66 1.76 -17.82
N ARG A 23 -1.56 1.02 -17.16
CA ARG A 23 -2.84 1.55 -16.68
C ARG A 23 -2.64 2.64 -15.63
N MET A 24 -1.68 2.49 -14.73
CA MET A 24 -1.32 3.51 -13.74
C MET A 24 -0.85 4.81 -14.42
N ILE A 25 0.09 4.69 -15.36
CA ILE A 25 0.64 5.84 -16.11
C ILE A 25 -0.48 6.53 -16.89
N ALA A 26 -1.30 5.76 -17.62
CA ALA A 26 -2.40 6.31 -18.40
C ALA A 26 -3.41 7.07 -17.53
N LYS A 27 -3.79 6.53 -16.36
CA LYS A 27 -4.66 7.22 -15.40
C LYS A 27 -4.05 8.52 -14.88
N GLY A 28 -2.76 8.50 -14.55
CA GLY A 28 -2.03 9.68 -14.09
C GLY A 28 -1.90 10.78 -15.15
N LEU A 29 -1.77 10.40 -16.43
CA LEU A 29 -1.75 11.36 -17.54
C LEU A 29 -3.15 11.87 -17.92
N ALA A 30 -4.18 11.06 -17.74
CA ALA A 30 -5.56 11.42 -18.09
C ALA A 30 -6.19 12.42 -17.12
N SER A 31 -5.77 12.47 -15.85
CA SER A 31 -6.30 13.40 -14.85
C SER A 31 -5.26 13.79 -13.83
N THR A 32 -5.05 15.10 -13.67
CA THR A 32 -4.21 15.69 -12.62
C THR A 32 -4.79 15.51 -11.21
N SER A 33 -6.09 15.17 -11.11
CA SER A 33 -6.78 14.92 -9.84
C SER A 33 -6.76 13.45 -9.42
N HIS A 34 -6.15 12.57 -10.22
CA HIS A 34 -6.04 11.14 -9.93
C HIS A 34 -4.87 10.87 -8.95
N PRO A 35 -5.11 10.44 -7.70
CA PRO A 35 -4.01 10.16 -6.79
C PRO A 35 -3.29 8.88 -7.23
N ILE A 36 -2.05 9.00 -7.73
CA ILE A 36 -1.29 7.82 -8.17
C ILE A 36 -0.86 7.01 -6.96
N LEU A 37 -0.28 7.66 -5.95
CA LEU A 37 0.26 7.07 -4.74
C LEU A 37 -0.32 7.77 -3.52
N ALA A 38 -0.82 7.00 -2.57
CA ALA A 38 -1.20 7.46 -1.25
C ALA A 38 -0.37 6.76 -0.19
N HIS A 39 0.03 7.51 0.82
CA HIS A 39 0.82 7.03 1.95
C HIS A 39 -0.06 7.04 3.20
N ILE A 40 -0.23 5.89 3.84
CA ILE A 40 -1.08 5.74 5.02
C ILE A 40 -0.25 5.27 6.22
N ILE A 41 -0.57 5.83 7.38
CA ILE A 41 0.12 5.58 8.66
C ILE A 41 -0.87 4.89 9.61
N PRO A 42 -0.84 3.55 9.75
CA PRO A 42 -1.68 2.84 10.71
C PRO A 42 -1.21 3.04 12.15
N THR A 43 0.08 3.31 12.36
CA THR A 43 0.64 3.55 13.70
C THR A 43 1.81 4.51 13.62
N ARG A 44 1.90 5.47 14.54
CA ARG A 44 3.11 6.30 14.73
C ARG A 44 4.11 5.67 15.69
N ARG A 45 3.70 4.64 16.45
CA ARG A 45 4.59 3.93 17.35
C ARG A 45 5.70 3.23 16.55
N CYS A 46 6.96 3.39 16.98
CA CYS A 46 8.12 2.67 16.46
C CYS A 46 8.89 2.01 17.61
N ASN A 47 9.58 0.91 17.33
CA ASN A 47 10.51 0.26 18.25
C ASN A 47 11.96 0.81 18.12
N LEU A 48 12.17 1.79 17.25
CA LEU A 48 13.45 2.47 17.03
C LEU A 48 13.30 3.98 17.25
N SER A 49 14.44 4.65 17.44
CA SER A 49 14.51 6.10 17.67
C SER A 49 15.55 6.78 16.78
N CYS A 50 15.39 6.63 15.47
CA CYS A 50 16.32 7.16 14.47
C CYS A 50 16.41 8.69 14.56
N ALA A 51 17.62 9.24 14.66
CA ALA A 51 17.84 10.69 14.83
C ALA A 51 17.32 11.57 13.67
N TYR A 52 17.14 10.98 12.49
CA TYR A 52 16.64 11.66 11.29
C TYR A 52 15.13 11.48 11.06
N CYS A 53 14.44 10.66 11.87
CA CYS A 53 13.04 10.32 11.63
C CYS A 53 12.11 11.33 12.31
N ASN A 54 11.08 11.78 11.59
CA ASN A 54 10.04 12.70 12.07
C ASN A 54 8.65 12.04 12.19
N GLU A 55 8.50 10.79 11.76
CA GLU A 55 7.23 10.06 11.71
C GLU A 55 7.15 8.93 12.76
N TYR A 56 7.73 9.13 13.94
CA TYR A 56 7.67 8.14 15.02
C TYR A 56 7.44 8.73 16.41
N ASP A 57 6.93 7.88 17.31
CA ASP A 57 6.88 8.07 18.76
C ASP A 57 6.87 6.69 19.47
N ASP A 58 6.82 6.65 20.80
CA ASP A 58 6.75 5.43 21.60
C ASP A 58 5.43 5.26 22.37
N PHE A 59 4.56 6.27 22.38
CA PHE A 59 3.34 6.33 23.18
C PHE A 59 2.03 6.29 22.38
N SER A 60 2.06 6.55 21.05
CA SER A 60 0.82 6.59 20.27
C SER A 60 0.18 5.22 20.19
N LYS A 61 -1.14 5.19 20.36
CA LYS A 61 -1.94 4.00 20.07
C LYS A 61 -2.06 3.81 18.56
N PRO A 62 -2.08 2.56 18.07
CA PRO A 62 -2.42 2.29 16.68
C PRO A 62 -3.79 2.88 16.32
N VAL A 63 -3.95 3.31 15.07
CA VAL A 63 -5.23 3.78 14.54
C VAL A 63 -6.21 2.60 14.57
N PRO A 64 -7.46 2.77 15.06
CA PRO A 64 -8.43 1.70 15.04
C PRO A 64 -8.65 1.11 13.64
N THR A 65 -8.71 -0.22 13.55
CA THR A 65 -8.79 -0.97 12.29
C THR A 65 -9.97 -0.55 11.41
N HIS A 66 -11.12 -0.22 11.99
CA HIS A 66 -12.29 0.26 11.24
C HIS A 66 -12.02 1.61 10.55
N MET A 67 -11.33 2.55 11.20
CA MET A 67 -10.95 3.83 10.59
C MET A 67 -9.94 3.61 9.46
N MET A 68 -9.05 2.62 9.59
CA MET A 68 -8.12 2.27 8.52
C MET A 68 -8.86 1.70 7.29
N PHE A 69 -9.90 0.88 7.50
CA PHE A 69 -10.75 0.42 6.41
C PHE A 69 -11.47 1.57 5.71
N GLU A 70 -12.07 2.50 6.47
CA GLU A 70 -12.72 3.69 5.89
C GLU A 70 -11.76 4.55 5.05
N ARG A 71 -10.50 4.68 5.49
CA ARG A 71 -9.45 5.39 4.74
C ARG A 71 -9.10 4.66 3.45
N VAL A 72 -8.88 3.35 3.51
CA VAL A 72 -8.61 2.52 2.32
C VAL A 72 -9.77 2.59 1.33
N ASP A 73 -11.00 2.49 1.80
CA ASP A 73 -12.20 2.57 0.97
C ASP A 73 -12.35 3.94 0.30
N SER A 74 -11.98 5.00 1.01
CA SER A 74 -11.97 6.36 0.46
C SER A 74 -10.91 6.51 -0.65
N LEU A 75 -9.72 5.95 -0.46
CA LEU A 75 -8.68 5.90 -1.51
C LEU A 75 -9.13 5.07 -2.72
N ALA A 76 -9.81 3.95 -2.50
CA ALA A 76 -10.38 3.14 -3.57
C ALA A 76 -11.42 3.93 -4.39
N LYS A 77 -12.30 4.70 -3.74
CA LYS A 77 -13.27 5.61 -4.42
C LYS A 77 -12.59 6.69 -5.24
N LEU A 78 -11.45 7.21 -4.77
CA LEU A 78 -10.62 8.17 -5.52
C LEU A 78 -9.84 7.50 -6.67
N GLY A 79 -9.93 6.18 -6.80
CA GLY A 79 -9.24 5.41 -7.83
C GLY A 79 -7.74 5.25 -7.59
N THR A 80 -7.26 5.49 -6.35
CA THR A 80 -5.83 5.45 -6.01
C THR A 80 -5.17 4.17 -6.52
N THR A 81 -4.00 4.32 -7.16
CA THR A 81 -3.36 3.17 -7.83
C THR A 81 -2.39 2.41 -6.92
N VAL A 82 -1.71 3.13 -6.03
CA VAL A 82 -0.72 2.58 -5.10
C VAL A 82 -1.01 3.09 -3.70
N ILE A 83 -1.10 2.17 -2.74
CA ILE A 83 -1.18 2.49 -1.31
C ILE A 83 0.11 1.99 -0.66
N THR A 84 0.89 2.92 -0.11
CA THR A 84 2.07 2.62 0.69
C THR A 84 1.69 2.67 2.15
N ILE A 85 1.94 1.58 2.88
CA ILE A 85 1.73 1.53 4.32
C ILE A 85 3.07 1.82 5.01
N SER A 86 3.05 2.80 5.90
CA SER A 86 4.20 3.28 6.66
C SER A 86 3.75 3.71 8.05
N GLY A 87 4.51 4.58 8.70
CA GLY A 87 4.34 4.95 10.09
C GLY A 87 5.60 4.62 10.85
N GLY A 88 5.55 4.72 12.18
CA GLY A 88 6.70 4.42 13.02
C GLY A 88 7.31 3.07 12.65
N GLU A 89 6.71 1.97 13.10
CA GLU A 89 6.94 0.64 12.53
C GLU A 89 5.58 0.00 12.23
N PRO A 90 5.16 -0.10 10.95
CA PRO A 90 3.86 -0.64 10.56
C PRO A 90 3.57 -2.02 11.14
N LEU A 91 4.59 -2.87 11.27
CA LEU A 91 4.45 -4.22 11.82
C LEU A 91 4.05 -4.25 13.30
N LEU A 92 4.08 -3.11 14.00
CA LEU A 92 3.57 -2.99 15.37
C LEU A 92 2.04 -2.83 15.43
N HIS A 93 1.36 -2.63 14.30
CA HIS A 93 -0.10 -2.59 14.27
C HIS A 93 -0.67 -4.03 14.33
N PRO A 94 -1.52 -4.38 15.32
CA PRO A 94 -1.95 -5.75 15.55
C PRO A 94 -2.77 -6.36 14.39
N ASP A 95 -3.56 -5.53 13.70
CA ASP A 95 -4.40 -5.94 12.55
C ASP A 95 -3.82 -5.47 11.18
N LEU A 96 -2.50 -5.32 11.04
CA LEU A 96 -1.91 -4.82 9.79
C LEU A 96 -2.29 -5.68 8.58
N ASP A 97 -2.29 -7.00 8.75
CA ASP A 97 -2.67 -7.99 7.73
C ASP A 97 -4.08 -7.76 7.19
N ARG A 98 -5.04 -7.46 8.06
CA ARG A 98 -6.42 -7.15 7.68
C ARG A 98 -6.52 -5.85 6.91
N ILE A 99 -5.70 -4.84 7.26
CA ILE A 99 -5.63 -3.57 6.51
C ILE A 99 -5.06 -3.82 5.10
N ILE A 100 -4.01 -4.63 4.99
CA ILE A 100 -3.42 -5.01 3.69
C ILE A 100 -4.42 -5.80 2.85
N GLU A 101 -5.16 -6.74 3.45
CA GLU A 101 -6.19 -7.49 2.76
C GLU A 101 -7.28 -6.56 2.22
N ARG A 102 -7.76 -5.62 3.04
CA ARG A 102 -8.76 -4.63 2.61
C ARG A 102 -8.26 -3.79 1.42
N ALA A 103 -6.99 -3.40 1.41
CA ALA A 103 -6.40 -2.59 0.33
C ALA A 103 -6.25 -3.33 -1.02
N ARG A 104 -6.48 -4.65 -1.05
CA ARG A 104 -6.44 -5.45 -2.29
C ARG A 104 -7.79 -5.56 -2.99
N HIS A 105 -8.87 -5.11 -2.35
CA HIS A 105 -10.25 -5.22 -2.80
C HIS A 105 -10.86 -3.84 -3.05
#